data_AF-A0A944XIE6-F1
#
_entry.id   AF-A0A944XIE6-F1
#
_cell.length_a   1.000
_cell.length_b   1.000
_cell.length_c   1.000
_cell.angle_alpha   90.00
_cell.angle_beta   90.00
_cell.angle_gamma   90.00
#
_symmetry.space_group_name_H-M   'P 1'
#
loop_
_entity.id
_entity.type
_entity.pdbx_description
1 polymer ?
#
loop_
_entity_poly.entity_id
_entity_poly.type
_entity_poly.pdbx_seq_one_letter_code
_entity_poly.pdbx_strand_id
1 'polypeptide(L)'
;MTDNINREELIGLLGTLGAEKDEDVLSTAREIHAQVTAAGHDWNDLLVGDGDEGNQPASQADDKPAPAPAPTSGDVPDDTEALSLIERILQKTGVSNDLREELEGYREDISEGEFEEIDRNYLRSLYERMKDA
;
A
#
# COMPACT_ATOMS: atom_id res chain seq x y z
N MET A 1 -24.24 18.72 -3.89
CA MET A 1 -25.12 18.12 -2.86
C MET A 1 -24.62 16.71 -2.61
N THR A 2 -23.84 16.50 -1.56
CA THR A 2 -23.28 15.19 -1.14
C THR A 2 -24.34 14.44 -0.35
N ASP A 3 -25.47 14.15 -0.99
CA ASP A 3 -26.77 14.01 -0.33
C ASP A 3 -27.12 12.58 0.14
N ASN A 4 -26.17 11.78 0.63
CA ASN A 4 -26.58 10.48 1.21
C ASN A 4 -25.70 9.86 2.31
N ILE A 5 -24.43 10.24 2.48
CA ILE A 5 -23.59 9.71 3.57
C ILE A 5 -23.24 10.82 4.55
N ASN A 6 -23.66 10.66 5.81
CA ASN A 6 -23.25 11.51 6.90
C ASN A 6 -21.83 11.13 7.33
N ARG A 7 -20.84 11.87 6.83
CA ARG A 7 -19.42 11.61 7.06
C ARG A 7 -19.04 11.60 8.55
N GLU A 8 -19.64 12.47 9.37
CA GLU A 8 -19.33 12.53 10.80
C GLU A 8 -19.81 11.28 11.53
N GLU A 9 -20.98 10.77 11.17
CA GLU A 9 -21.56 9.54 11.69
C GLU A 9 -20.74 8.31 11.27
N LEU A 10 -20.34 8.24 10.00
CA LEU A 10 -19.48 7.17 9.47
C LEU A 10 -18.12 7.12 10.19
N ILE A 11 -17.50 8.28 10.46
CA ILE A 11 -16.25 8.37 11.22
C ILE A 11 -16.45 7.89 12.67
N GLY A 12 -17.58 8.23 13.28
CA GLY A 12 -17.94 7.73 14.61
C GLY A 12 -18.04 6.20 14.66
N LEU A 13 -18.72 5.60 13.67
CA LEU A 13 -18.85 4.14 13.54
C LEU A 13 -17.49 3.46 13.26
N LEU A 14 -16.63 4.08 12.44
CA LEU A 14 -15.27 3.57 12.23
C LEU A 14 -14.45 3.56 13.52
N GLY A 15 -14.66 4.54 14.41
CA GLY A 15 -14.03 4.57 15.74
C GLY A 15 -14.46 3.42 16.65
N THR A 16 -15.69 2.93 16.53
CA THR A 16 -16.21 1.80 17.31
C THR A 16 -15.73 0.44 16.82
N LEU A 17 -15.13 0.34 15.62
CA LEU A 17 -14.49 -0.89 15.15
C LEU A 17 -13.25 -1.28 15.98
N GLY A 18 -12.71 -0.37 16.79
CA GLY A 18 -11.63 -0.65 17.74
C GLY A 18 -12.11 -1.13 19.12
N ALA A 19 -13.41 -1.46 19.29
CA ALA A 19 -13.95 -1.92 20.55
C ALA A 19 -13.39 -3.31 20.95
N GLU A 20 -13.24 -3.55 22.26
CA GLU A 20 -12.71 -4.81 22.80
C GLU A 20 -13.64 -6.02 22.58
N LYS A 21 -14.91 -5.78 22.21
CA LYS A 21 -15.92 -6.81 22.01
C LYS A 21 -16.17 -7.05 20.54
N ASP A 22 -15.84 -8.25 20.08
CA ASP A 22 -16.02 -8.68 18.70
C ASP A 22 -17.47 -8.57 18.19
N GLU A 23 -18.46 -8.78 19.06
CA GLU A 23 -19.88 -8.62 18.69
C GLU A 23 -20.23 -7.18 18.31
N ASP A 24 -19.70 -6.21 19.06
CA ASP A 24 -19.93 -4.78 18.81
C ASP A 24 -19.22 -4.34 17.52
N VAL A 25 -18.01 -4.87 17.28
CA VAL A 25 -17.25 -4.64 16.04
C VAL A 25 -18.00 -5.21 14.83
N LEU A 26 -18.50 -6.44 14.92
CA LEU A 26 -19.23 -7.09 13.82
C LEU A 26 -20.55 -6.40 13.51
N SER A 27 -21.28 -5.95 14.53
CA SER A 27 -22.51 -5.18 14.34
C SER A 27 -22.22 -3.86 13.63
N THR A 28 -21.22 -3.13 14.12
CA THR A 28 -20.79 -1.84 13.57
C THR A 28 -20.29 -1.98 12.12
N ALA A 29 -19.48 -3.00 11.82
CA ALA A 29 -18.97 -3.23 10.47
C ALA A 29 -20.09 -3.49 9.46
N ARG A 30 -21.13 -4.24 9.86
CA ARG A 30 -22.30 -4.50 9.01
C ARG A 30 -23.14 -3.25 8.80
N GLU A 31 -23.26 -2.41 9.81
CA GLU A 31 -23.97 -1.14 9.74
C GLU A 31 -23.28 -0.16 8.77
N ILE A 32 -21.96 -0.01 8.89
CA ILE A 32 -21.13 0.77 7.96
C ILE A 32 -21.33 0.27 6.51
N HIS A 33 -21.24 -1.04 6.29
CA HIS A 33 -21.41 -1.61 4.96
C HIS A 33 -22.81 -1.37 4.38
N ALA A 34 -23.85 -1.49 5.20
CA ALA A 34 -25.23 -1.20 4.79
C ALA A 34 -25.41 0.28 4.43
N GLN A 35 -24.79 1.19 5.18
CA GLN A 35 -24.87 2.63 4.94
C GLN A 35 -24.17 3.04 3.64
N VAL A 36 -22.98 2.51 3.39
CA VAL A 36 -22.21 2.75 2.15
C VAL A 36 -22.96 2.20 0.93
N THR A 37 -23.50 0.98 1.03
CA THR A 37 -24.27 0.35 -0.05
C THR A 37 -25.62 1.02 -0.31
N ALA A 38 -26.35 1.41 0.74
CA ALA A 38 -27.65 2.08 0.61
C ALA A 38 -27.53 3.45 -0.07
N ALA A 39 -26.40 4.12 0.15
CA ALA A 39 -26.06 5.36 -0.52
C ALA A 39 -25.55 5.17 -1.96
N GLY A 40 -25.37 3.92 -2.41
CA GLY A 40 -24.90 3.59 -3.75
C GLY A 40 -23.43 3.95 -4.01
N HIS A 41 -22.64 4.10 -2.94
CA HIS A 41 -21.21 4.35 -3.04
C HIS A 41 -20.43 3.07 -2.74
N ASP A 42 -19.23 2.98 -3.30
CA ASP A 42 -18.24 1.96 -2.97
C ASP A 42 -17.05 2.61 -2.25
N TRP A 43 -16.20 1.81 -1.60
CA TRP A 43 -15.01 2.34 -0.91
C TRP A 43 -14.07 3.11 -1.84
N ASN A 44 -14.02 2.77 -3.12
CA ASN A 44 -13.24 3.50 -4.12
C ASN A 44 -13.79 4.90 -4.42
N ASP A 45 -15.10 5.09 -4.25
CA ASP A 45 -15.78 6.37 -4.44
C ASP A 45 -15.64 7.27 -3.19
N LEU A 46 -15.54 6.65 -2.01
CA LEU A 46 -15.41 7.35 -0.72
C LEU A 46 -13.96 7.66 -0.32
N LEU A 47 -13.03 6.78 -0.70
CA LEU A 47 -11.60 6.90 -0.42
C LEU A 47 -10.88 7.45 -1.66
N VAL A 48 -11.39 8.57 -2.19
CA VAL A 48 -10.65 9.34 -3.19
C VAL A 48 -9.38 9.81 -2.50
N GLY A 49 -8.25 9.17 -2.81
CA GLY A 49 -6.95 9.70 -2.42
C GLY A 49 -6.80 11.11 -3.00
N ASP A 50 -6.02 11.95 -2.36
CA ASP A 50 -5.51 13.23 -2.89
C ASP A 50 -4.64 13.05 -4.17
N GLY A 51 -4.90 12.02 -4.99
CA GLY A 51 -4.16 11.62 -6.18
C GLY A 51 -4.86 11.91 -7.51
N ASP A 52 -6.04 12.54 -7.51
CA ASP A 52 -6.68 13.06 -8.74
C ASP A 52 -6.64 14.61 -8.75
N GLU A 53 -5.45 15.17 -8.52
CA GLU A 53 -5.11 16.45 -9.16
C GLU A 53 -4.91 16.16 -10.65
N GLY A 54 -6.03 16.17 -11.37
CA GLY A 54 -6.05 16.18 -12.82
C GLY A 54 -5.07 17.19 -13.38
N ASN A 55 -4.09 16.70 -14.13
CA ASN A 55 -3.65 17.30 -15.38
C ASN A 55 -3.46 18.83 -15.34
N GLN A 56 -2.61 19.31 -14.44
CA GLN A 56 -1.90 20.58 -14.67
C GLN A 56 -0.81 20.27 -15.71
N PRO A 57 -0.80 20.88 -16.91
CA PRO A 57 0.36 20.78 -17.77
C PRO A 57 1.52 21.43 -17.01
N ALA A 58 2.50 20.62 -16.60
CA ALA A 58 3.74 21.09 -16.02
C ALA A 58 4.32 22.14 -16.99
N SER A 59 4.25 23.40 -16.59
CA SER A 59 4.91 24.48 -17.31
C SER A 59 6.40 24.17 -17.27
N GLN A 60 6.93 23.90 -18.46
CA GLN A 60 8.33 23.69 -18.76
C GLN A 60 9.16 24.83 -18.15
N ALA A 61 9.76 24.55 -16.99
CA ALA A 61 10.87 25.31 -16.47
C ALA A 61 12.13 24.52 -16.80
N ASP A 62 12.85 24.99 -17.81
CA ASP A 62 14.25 24.67 -18.05
C ASP A 62 15.06 24.88 -16.75
N ASP A 63 15.25 23.82 -15.95
CA ASP A 63 16.26 23.79 -14.90
C ASP A 63 17.20 22.61 -15.15
N LYS A 64 18.24 22.95 -15.93
CA LYS A 64 19.58 22.37 -15.99
C LYS A 64 19.84 21.27 -14.94
N PRO A 65 20.33 20.07 -15.33
CA PRO A 65 20.58 18.99 -14.37
C PRO A 65 21.64 19.44 -13.35
N ALA A 66 21.21 19.59 -12.10
CA ALA A 66 22.11 19.60 -10.97
C ALA A 66 22.80 18.23 -10.89
N PRO A 67 24.12 18.17 -10.64
CA PRO A 67 24.82 16.90 -10.52
C PRO A 67 24.18 16.09 -9.39
N ALA A 68 23.88 14.82 -9.67
CA ALA A 68 23.39 13.86 -8.69
C ALA A 68 24.23 13.95 -7.41
N PRO A 69 23.62 14.00 -6.21
CA PRO A 69 24.37 13.82 -4.99
C PRO A 69 25.04 12.44 -5.07
N ALA A 70 26.35 12.41 -4.88
CA ALA A 70 27.11 11.17 -4.78
C ALA A 70 26.45 10.26 -3.72
N PRO A 71 26.41 8.93 -3.94
CA PRO A 71 25.84 8.02 -2.96
C PRO A 71 26.61 8.19 -1.66
N THR A 72 25.93 8.72 -0.64
CA THR A 72 26.51 8.78 0.69
C THR A 72 26.53 7.35 1.17
N SER A 73 27.72 6.75 1.29
CA SER A 73 27.91 5.48 1.99
C SER A 73 27.63 5.69 3.48
N GLY A 74 26.36 5.83 3.83
CA GLY A 74 25.83 5.66 5.18
C GLY A 74 25.17 4.30 5.20
N ASP A 75 25.75 3.36 5.94
CA ASP A 75 25.18 2.07 6.37
C ASP A 75 23.96 1.61 5.54
N VAL A 76 24.22 1.14 4.31
CA VAL A 76 23.17 0.51 3.51
C VAL A 76 22.77 -0.75 4.29
N PRO A 77 21.50 -0.88 4.73
CA PRO A 77 21.02 -2.12 5.31
C PRO A 77 21.40 -3.28 4.37
N ASP A 78 21.85 -4.41 4.91
CA ASP A 78 22.21 -5.56 4.08
C ASP A 78 20.96 -6.17 3.43
N ASP A 79 20.47 -5.55 2.36
CA ASP A 79 19.30 -5.96 1.58
C ASP A 79 19.61 -7.15 0.66
N THR A 80 20.82 -7.74 0.78
CA THR A 80 21.21 -8.99 0.12
C THR A 80 20.22 -10.12 0.44
N GLU A 81 19.68 -10.15 1.67
CA GLU A 81 18.64 -11.12 2.05
C GLU A 81 17.35 -10.88 1.27
N ALA A 82 16.88 -9.63 1.20
CA ALA A 82 15.65 -9.26 0.50
C ALA A 82 15.73 -9.59 -1.00
N LEU A 83 16.83 -9.24 -1.66
CA LEU A 83 17.08 -9.58 -3.06
C LEU A 83 17.09 -11.10 -3.29
N SER A 84 17.71 -11.85 -2.38
CA SER A 84 17.73 -13.32 -2.44
C SER A 84 16.34 -13.93 -2.26
N LEU A 85 15.49 -13.35 -1.40
CA LEU A 85 14.12 -13.79 -1.20
C LEU A 85 13.27 -13.50 -2.45
N ILE A 86 13.39 -12.32 -3.03
CA ILE A 86 12.69 -11.94 -4.28
C ILE A 86 13.00 -12.95 -5.39
N GLU A 87 14.28 -13.30 -5.62
CA GLU A 87 14.65 -14.29 -6.63
C GLU A 87 14.05 -15.66 -6.39
N ARG A 88 14.07 -16.12 -5.13
CA ARG A 88 13.48 -17.41 -4.77
C ARG A 88 11.97 -17.44 -4.94
N ILE A 89 11.29 -16.34 -4.63
CA ILE A 89 9.84 -16.22 -4.83
C ILE A 89 9.55 -16.26 -6.34
N LEU A 90 10.27 -15.48 -7.17
CA LEU A 90 10.09 -15.46 -8.62
C LEU A 90 10.33 -16.83 -9.30
N GLN A 91 11.21 -17.66 -8.74
CA GLN A 91 11.48 -19.01 -9.24
C GLN A 91 10.38 -20.04 -8.90
N LYS A 92 9.45 -19.74 -7.97
CA LYS A 92 8.35 -20.65 -7.64
C LYS A 92 7.31 -20.71 -8.76
N THR A 93 6.81 -21.91 -9.01
CA THR A 93 5.69 -22.13 -9.92
C THR A 93 4.38 -21.68 -9.28
N GLY A 94 3.59 -20.87 -9.99
CA GLY A 94 2.31 -20.35 -9.49
C GLY A 94 2.31 -18.88 -9.04
N VAL A 95 3.43 -18.17 -9.22
CA VAL A 95 3.50 -16.71 -9.01
C VAL A 95 2.64 -15.99 -10.07
N SER A 96 1.69 -15.17 -9.61
CA SER A 96 0.85 -14.34 -10.46
C SER A 96 1.67 -13.24 -11.15
N ASN A 97 1.16 -12.67 -12.24
CA ASN A 97 1.84 -11.56 -12.89
C ASN A 97 1.92 -10.33 -11.96
N ASP A 98 0.84 -10.06 -11.22
CA ASP A 98 0.77 -8.96 -10.27
C ASP A 98 1.86 -9.05 -9.18
N LEU A 99 2.12 -10.27 -8.68
CA LEU A 99 3.17 -10.49 -7.69
C LEU A 99 4.59 -10.34 -8.30
N ARG A 100 4.77 -10.61 -9.60
CA ARG A 100 6.06 -10.34 -10.26
C ARG A 100 6.32 -8.85 -10.37
N GLU A 101 5.31 -8.09 -10.78
CA GLU A 101 5.40 -6.63 -10.89
C GLU A 101 5.68 -5.99 -9.52
N GLU A 102 5.02 -6.46 -8.46
CA GLU A 102 5.31 -6.04 -7.07
C GLU A 102 6.77 -6.31 -6.67
N LEU A 103 7.28 -7.52 -6.96
CA LEU A 103 8.66 -7.90 -6.64
C LEU A 103 9.71 -7.16 -7.48
N GLU A 104 9.36 -6.73 -8.69
CA GLU A 104 10.19 -5.85 -9.52
C GLU A 104 10.23 -4.43 -8.94
N GLY A 105 9.10 -3.91 -8.45
CA GLY A 105 9.04 -2.64 -7.70
C GLY A 105 9.96 -2.65 -6.47
N TYR A 106 9.91 -3.70 -5.65
CA TYR A 106 10.82 -3.81 -4.49
C TYR A 106 12.30 -3.84 -4.88
N ARG A 107 12.67 -4.30 -6.08
CA ARG A 107 14.08 -4.22 -6.53
C ARG A 107 14.50 -2.78 -6.82
N GLU A 108 13.58 -1.96 -7.35
CA GLU A 108 13.79 -0.53 -7.58
C GLU A 108 13.92 0.19 -6.24
N ASP A 109 13.00 -0.03 -5.31
CA ASP A 109 13.02 0.56 -3.95
C ASP A 109 14.32 0.24 -3.19
N ILE A 110 14.82 -1.01 -3.28
CA ILE A 110 16.10 -1.41 -2.69
C ILE A 110 17.26 -0.64 -3.33
N SER A 111 17.21 -0.38 -4.63
CA SER A 111 18.26 0.35 -5.35
C SER A 111 18.26 1.85 -5.05
N GLU A 112 17.08 2.41 -4.76
CA GLU A 112 16.88 3.81 -4.38
C GLU A 112 17.08 4.05 -2.88
N GLY A 113 17.12 2.97 -2.08
CA GLY A 113 17.26 3.03 -0.63
C GLY A 113 15.96 3.37 0.09
N GLU A 114 14.82 3.25 -0.59
CA GLU A 114 13.47 3.47 -0.06
C GLU A 114 12.87 2.20 0.56
N PHE A 115 13.62 1.09 0.58
CA PHE A 115 13.17 -0.20 1.11
C PHE A 115 13.25 -0.29 2.64
N GLU A 116 12.09 -0.37 3.30
CA GLU A 116 11.98 -0.32 4.75
C GLU A 116 12.05 -1.70 5.43
N GLU A 117 12.12 -1.69 6.76
CA GLU A 117 12.11 -2.93 7.55
C GLU A 117 10.77 -3.67 7.46
N ILE A 118 9.68 -2.94 7.25
CA ILE A 118 8.35 -3.50 7.04
C ILE A 118 8.35 -4.36 5.76
N ASP A 119 8.94 -3.88 4.67
CA ASP A 119 9.02 -4.59 3.40
C ASP A 119 9.92 -5.83 3.50
N ARG A 120 11.05 -5.70 4.21
CA ARG A 120 11.92 -6.85 4.56
C ARG A 120 11.14 -7.95 5.30
N ASN A 121 10.33 -7.57 6.29
CA ASN A 121 9.53 -8.52 7.07
C ASN A 121 8.38 -9.13 6.26
N TYR A 122 7.79 -8.36 5.34
CA TYR A 122 6.79 -8.87 4.40
C TYR A 122 7.40 -9.95 3.49
N LEU A 123 8.54 -9.69 2.84
CA LEU A 123 9.22 -10.68 1.98
C LEU A 123 9.55 -11.98 2.73
N ARG A 124 10.04 -11.89 3.97
CA ARG A 124 10.30 -13.08 4.81
C ARG A 124 9.04 -13.88 5.07
N SER A 125 7.95 -13.20 5.45
CA SER A 125 6.66 -13.83 5.75
C SER A 125 6.03 -14.47 4.52
N LEU A 126 6.10 -13.79 3.38
CA LEU A 126 5.63 -14.28 2.08
C LEU A 126 6.42 -15.52 1.66
N TYR A 127 7.74 -15.48 1.79
CA TYR A 127 8.60 -16.62 1.46
C TYR A 127 8.33 -17.84 2.35
N GLU A 128 8.20 -17.68 3.67
CA GLU A 128 7.89 -18.78 4.59
C GLU A 128 6.52 -19.39 4.28
N ARG A 129 5.49 -18.57 4.03
CA ARG A 129 4.17 -19.06 3.61
C ARG A 129 4.25 -19.88 2.32
N MET A 130 5.07 -19.46 1.36
CA MET A 130 5.25 -20.18 0.11
C MET A 130 6.13 -21.43 0.23
N LYS A 131 6.98 -21.52 1.25
CA LYS A 131 7.82 -22.69 1.54
C LYS A 131 7.01 -23.83 2.17
N ASP A 132 5.99 -23.48 2.95
CA ASP A 132 5.06 -24.43 3.58
C ASP A 132 3.86 -24.82 2.70
N ALA A 133 3.75 -24.22 1.51
CA ALA A 133 2.71 -24.50 0.50
C ALA A 133 3.22 -25.46 -0.59
#